data_AF-A0A1R3J218-F1
#
_entry.id   AF-A0A1R3J218-F1
#
_cell.length_a   1.000
_cell.length_b   1.000
_cell.length_c   1.000
_cell.angle_alpha   90.00
_cell.angle_beta   90.00
_cell.angle_gamma   90.00
#
_symmetry.space_group_name_H-M   'P 1'
#
loop_
_entity.id
_entity.type
_entity.pdbx_description
1 polymer ?
#
loop_
_entity_poly.entity_id
_entity_poly.type
_entity_poly.pdbx_seq_one_letter_code
_entity_poly.pdbx_strand_id
1 'polypeptide(L)'
;MLQLTLIMKLQMEGTSKKAKNRGKKQARKKEAEVEIPDVSHIAASRKNVTSKKRTRSEDGLSDLVAEIHEYVGVYKETNKHIEGIARAMEKDAAGGDRRLSVFDEIMELGGFSNQQVMDAGEHILKDLHKVDTFFGLPKLLRKDYVLKQLSEANPYRPSFDFNDLGRD
;
A
#
# COMPACT_ATOMS: atom_id res chain seq x y z
N MET A 1 39.44 23.40 5.83
CA MET A 1 38.99 22.54 4.70
C MET A 1 39.44 21.08 4.77
N LEU A 2 40.27 20.66 5.75
CA LEU A 2 40.74 19.26 5.85
C LEU A 2 39.87 18.34 6.75
N GLN A 3 38.97 18.91 7.56
CA GLN A 3 38.09 18.14 8.44
C GLN A 3 36.88 17.53 7.71
N LEU A 4 36.39 18.17 6.63
CA LEU A 4 35.22 17.68 5.88
C LEU A 4 35.54 16.45 5.01
N THR A 5 36.78 16.29 4.55
CA THR A 5 37.17 15.18 3.67
C THR A 5 37.32 13.85 4.42
N LEU A 6 37.56 13.89 5.74
CA LEU A 6 37.74 12.68 6.55
C LEU A 6 36.40 12.02 6.90
N ILE A 7 35.33 12.82 7.05
CA ILE A 7 33.99 12.31 7.36
C ILE A 7 33.36 11.61 6.13
N MET A 8 33.60 12.10 4.92
CA MET A 8 33.07 11.45 3.70
C MET A 8 33.76 10.14 3.34
N LYS A 9 35.02 9.90 3.77
CA LYS A 9 35.69 8.61 3.54
C LYS A 9 35.19 7.49 4.46
N LEU A 10 34.69 7.82 5.65
CA LEU A 10 34.17 6.83 6.60
C LEU A 10 32.78 6.29 6.23
N GLN A 11 32.05 6.97 5.34
CA GLN A 11 30.69 6.56 4.96
C GLN A 11 30.64 5.64 3.72
N MET A 12 31.77 5.45 3.02
CA MET A 12 31.86 4.65 1.78
C MET A 12 32.45 3.24 1.99
N GLU A 13 32.91 2.87 3.19
CA GLU A 13 33.50 1.55 3.48
C GLU A 13 32.58 0.59 4.25
N GLY A 14 31.38 1.02 4.65
CA GLY A 14 30.48 0.22 5.46
C GLY A 14 29.20 -0.19 4.74
N THR A 15 29.23 -1.23 3.90
CA THR A 15 28.13 -2.21 3.68
C THR A 15 28.44 -3.15 2.50
N SER A 16 29.52 -3.94 2.63
CA SER A 16 29.70 -5.13 1.80
C SER A 16 29.80 -6.35 2.71
N LYS A 17 28.86 -7.28 2.52
CA LYS A 17 28.80 -8.72 2.89
C LYS A 17 27.56 -9.09 3.69
N LYS A 18 26.47 -9.41 2.97
CA LYS A 18 25.44 -10.35 3.47
C LYS A 18 25.66 -11.70 2.78
N ALA A 19 26.50 -12.53 3.38
CA ALA A 19 26.72 -13.91 2.97
C ALA A 19 25.69 -14.83 3.63
N LYS A 20 24.83 -15.43 2.79
CA LYS A 20 24.42 -16.83 2.76
C LYS A 20 24.51 -17.61 4.11
N ASN A 21 23.36 -17.96 4.69
CA ASN A 21 23.24 -19.26 5.37
C ASN A 21 21.79 -19.78 5.40
N ARG A 22 21.58 -20.87 4.63
CA ARG A 22 20.39 -21.73 4.63
C ARG A 22 20.57 -22.74 5.77
N GLY A 23 19.86 -22.53 6.88
CA GLY A 23 19.70 -23.51 7.95
C GLY A 23 18.40 -24.28 7.79
N LYS A 24 18.52 -25.58 7.49
CA LYS A 24 17.43 -26.55 7.43
C LYS A 24 16.66 -26.61 8.76
N LYS A 25 15.33 -26.62 8.73
CA LYS A 25 14.54 -27.30 9.77
C LYS A 25 13.32 -27.96 9.15
N GLN A 26 13.37 -29.28 9.11
CA GLN A 26 12.29 -30.18 8.75
C GLN A 26 11.17 -30.09 9.81
N ALA A 27 9.93 -30.01 9.35
CA ALA A 27 8.76 -30.43 10.13
C ALA A 27 7.86 -31.26 9.21
N ARG A 28 7.89 -32.57 9.45
CA ARG A 28 6.92 -33.59 9.04
C ARG A 28 5.48 -33.08 9.28
N LYS A 29 4.56 -33.22 8.32
CA LYS A 29 3.43 -34.17 8.37
C LYS A 29 2.40 -33.96 7.25
N LYS A 30 2.00 -35.11 6.69
CA LYS A 30 0.75 -35.46 5.97
C LYS A 30 0.71 -35.20 4.47
N GLU A 31 1.12 -36.26 3.77
CA GLU A 31 0.77 -36.61 2.40
C GLU A 31 -0.75 -36.62 2.24
N ALA A 32 -1.26 -35.89 1.25
CA ALA A 32 -2.53 -36.18 0.60
C ALA A 32 -2.16 -36.79 -0.74
N GLU A 33 -2.29 -38.11 -0.81
CA GLU A 33 -2.14 -38.95 -1.98
C GLU A 33 -3.23 -38.55 -2.99
N VAL A 34 -2.83 -37.97 -4.13
CA VAL A 34 -3.71 -37.82 -5.30
C VAL A 34 -3.26 -38.88 -6.28
N GLU A 35 -3.96 -40.02 -6.26
CA GLU A 35 -3.87 -41.08 -7.25
C GLU A 35 -4.10 -40.50 -8.64
N ILE A 36 -3.09 -40.59 -9.50
CA ILE A 36 -3.25 -40.46 -10.95
C ILE A 36 -3.67 -41.85 -11.45
N PRO A 37 -4.84 -42.03 -12.08
CA PRO A 37 -5.16 -43.31 -12.68
C PRO A 37 -4.31 -43.52 -13.93
N ASP A 38 -3.37 -44.46 -13.83
CA ASP A 38 -2.70 -45.11 -14.95
C ASP A 38 -3.72 -45.95 -15.72
N VAL A 39 -3.99 -45.58 -16.97
CA VAL A 39 -4.83 -46.38 -17.88
C VAL A 39 -4.00 -46.79 -19.08
N SER A 40 -2.96 -47.58 -18.83
CA SER A 40 -2.16 -48.24 -19.86
C SER A 40 -2.59 -49.69 -20.10
N HIS A 41 -3.88 -49.99 -20.28
CA HIS A 41 -4.33 -51.29 -20.79
C HIS A 41 -5.62 -51.22 -21.61
N ILE A 42 -5.51 -51.05 -22.94
CA ILE A 42 -6.44 -51.74 -23.86
C ILE A 42 -5.63 -52.30 -25.04
N ALA A 43 -5.47 -53.62 -25.00
CA ALA A 43 -4.90 -54.43 -26.04
C ALA A 43 -5.62 -54.26 -27.39
N ALA A 44 -4.84 -54.37 -28.45
CA ALA A 44 -5.26 -54.25 -29.84
C ALA A 44 -6.43 -55.17 -30.19
N SER A 45 -7.56 -54.58 -30.58
CA SER A 45 -8.59 -55.25 -31.38
C SER A 45 -8.63 -54.55 -32.74
N ARG A 46 -8.08 -55.21 -33.76
CA ARG A 46 -8.15 -54.76 -35.16
C ARG A 46 -9.63 -54.70 -35.57
N LYS A 47 -10.18 -53.49 -35.64
CA LYS A 47 -11.48 -53.25 -36.29
C LYS A 47 -11.25 -52.61 -37.66
N ASN A 48 -11.88 -53.23 -38.65
CA ASN A 48 -11.92 -52.89 -40.06
C ASN A 48 -11.93 -51.38 -40.32
N VAL A 49 -11.00 -50.93 -41.17
CA VAL A 49 -11.01 -49.60 -41.76
C VAL A 49 -12.14 -49.57 -42.80
N THR A 50 -13.35 -49.27 -42.35
CA THR A 50 -14.31 -48.62 -43.24
C THR A 50 -13.87 -47.17 -43.34
N SER A 51 -13.51 -46.77 -44.55
CA SER A 51 -13.13 -45.41 -44.95
C SER A 51 -14.32 -44.46 -44.76
N LYS A 52 -14.64 -44.16 -43.51
CA LYS A 52 -15.54 -43.08 -43.15
C LYS A 52 -14.81 -41.79 -43.50
N LYS A 53 -15.28 -41.13 -44.57
CA LYS A 53 -14.83 -39.80 -44.98
C LYS A 53 -14.68 -38.96 -43.71
N ARG A 54 -13.45 -38.52 -43.42
CA ARG A 54 -13.18 -37.50 -42.40
C ARG A 54 -14.06 -36.31 -42.74
N THR A 55 -15.17 -36.14 -42.03
CA THR A 55 -15.84 -34.86 -41.96
C THR A 55 -14.84 -33.92 -41.32
N ARG A 56 -14.27 -33.05 -42.14
CA ARG A 56 -13.40 -31.96 -41.72
C ARG A 56 -14.22 -31.16 -40.69
N SER A 57 -13.89 -31.31 -39.41
CA SER A 57 -14.52 -30.56 -38.32
C SER A 57 -14.05 -29.11 -38.44
N GLU A 58 -14.73 -28.34 -39.28
CA GLU A 58 -14.55 -26.88 -39.37
C GLU A 58 -14.87 -26.21 -38.02
N ASP A 59 -15.77 -26.81 -37.23
CA ASP A 59 -16.23 -26.29 -35.95
C ASP A 59 -15.15 -26.31 -34.85
N GLY A 60 -14.30 -27.35 -34.79
CA GLY A 60 -13.31 -27.47 -33.71
C GLY A 60 -12.22 -26.40 -33.71
N LEU A 61 -11.92 -25.80 -34.88
CA LEU A 61 -11.00 -24.67 -34.96
C LEU A 61 -11.67 -23.37 -34.51
N SER A 62 -12.95 -23.20 -34.85
CA SER A 62 -13.74 -22.03 -34.42
C SER A 62 -13.92 -22.03 -32.90
N ASP A 63 -14.21 -23.18 -32.30
CA ASP A 63 -14.35 -23.34 -30.85
C ASP A 63 -13.04 -23.03 -30.13
N LEU A 64 -11.91 -23.54 -30.63
CA LEU A 64 -10.59 -23.24 -30.09
C LEU A 64 -10.27 -21.74 -30.15
N VAL A 65 -10.60 -21.08 -31.27
CA VAL A 65 -10.38 -19.63 -31.43
C VAL A 65 -11.25 -18.84 -30.46
N ALA A 66 -12.51 -19.25 -30.26
CA ALA A 66 -13.41 -18.62 -29.28
C ALA A 66 -12.88 -18.74 -27.84
N GLU A 67 -12.41 -19.93 -27.46
CA GLU A 67 -11.85 -20.20 -26.13
C GLU A 67 -10.54 -19.42 -25.88
N ILE A 68 -9.68 -19.30 -26.90
CA ILE A 68 -8.49 -18.44 -26.84
C ILE A 68 -8.89 -16.97 -26.64
N HIS A 69 -9.92 -16.50 -27.35
CA HIS A 69 -10.41 -15.13 -27.20
C HIS A 69 -10.97 -14.85 -25.81
N GLU A 70 -11.71 -15.80 -25.24
CA GLU A 70 -12.20 -15.72 -23.86
C GLU A 70 -11.04 -15.66 -22.87
N TYR A 71 -10.05 -16.53 -23.01
CA TYR A 71 -8.85 -16.52 -22.17
C TYR A 71 -8.10 -15.18 -22.24
N VAL A 72 -7.88 -14.66 -23.45
CA VAL A 72 -7.27 -13.34 -23.65
C VAL A 72 -8.12 -12.22 -23.03
N GLY A 73 -9.45 -12.34 -23.08
CA GLY A 73 -10.39 -11.44 -22.41
C GLY A 73 -10.18 -11.41 -20.90
N VAL A 74 -10.17 -12.59 -20.27
CA VAL A 74 -9.94 -12.75 -18.82
C VAL A 74 -8.58 -12.18 -18.41
N TYR A 75 -7.52 -12.40 -19.20
CA TYR A 75 -6.20 -11.82 -18.91
C TYR A 75 -6.19 -10.30 -18.98
N LYS A 76 -6.86 -9.71 -19.98
CA LYS A 76 -6.95 -8.25 -20.10
C LYS A 76 -7.73 -7.64 -18.94
N GLU A 77 -8.81 -8.29 -18.52
CA GLU A 77 -9.60 -7.86 -17.37
C GLU A 77 -8.80 -7.98 -16.06
N THR A 78 -8.11 -9.11 -15.86
CA THR A 78 -7.23 -9.33 -14.71
C THR A 78 -6.11 -8.28 -14.65
N ASN A 79 -5.47 -7.95 -15.78
CA ASN A 79 -4.47 -6.89 -15.83
C ASN A 79 -5.04 -5.52 -15.43
N LYS A 80 -6.26 -5.18 -15.88
CA LYS A 80 -6.94 -3.94 -15.45
C LYS A 80 -7.19 -3.91 -13.94
N HIS A 81 -7.59 -5.05 -13.36
CA HIS A 81 -7.77 -5.14 -11.91
C HIS A 81 -6.44 -4.99 -11.16
N ILE A 82 -5.36 -5.61 -11.63
CA ILE A 82 -4.02 -5.47 -11.06
C ILE A 82 -3.54 -4.02 -11.14
N GLU A 83 -3.74 -3.35 -12.29
CA GLU A 83 -3.44 -1.92 -12.43
C GLU A 83 -4.27 -1.06 -11.46
N GLY A 84 -5.56 -1.39 -11.29
CA GLY A 84 -6.43 -0.72 -10.32
C GLY A 84 -5.95 -0.86 -8.88
N ILE A 85 -5.53 -2.07 -8.48
CA ILE A 85 -4.97 -2.34 -7.16
C ILE A 85 -3.65 -1.57 -6.97
N ALA A 86 -2.77 -1.58 -7.97
CA ALA A 86 -1.50 -0.85 -7.90
C ALA A 86 -1.73 0.66 -7.70
N ARG A 87 -2.68 1.27 -8.42
CA ARG A 87 -3.03 2.69 -8.24
C ARG A 87 -3.64 2.96 -6.87
N ALA A 88 -4.47 2.06 -6.34
CA ALA A 88 -5.02 2.21 -4.99
C ALA A 88 -3.91 2.17 -3.93
N MET A 89 -2.98 1.23 -4.05
CA MET A 89 -1.81 1.12 -3.15
C MET A 89 -0.89 2.34 -3.23
N GLU A 90 -0.69 2.90 -4.43
CA GLU A 90 0.09 4.14 -4.61
C GLU A 90 -0.59 5.34 -3.96
N LYS A 91 -1.92 5.46 -4.10
CA LYS A 91 -2.71 6.49 -3.43
C LYS A 91 -2.68 6.35 -1.90
N ASP A 92 -2.75 5.12 -1.40
CA ASP A 92 -2.69 4.83 0.03
C ASP A 92 -1.29 5.06 0.61
N ALA A 93 -0.23 4.74 -0.15
CA ALA A 93 1.15 5.07 0.19
C ALA A 93 1.36 6.60 0.27
N ALA A 94 0.79 7.36 -0.68
CA ALA A 94 0.79 8.82 -0.62
C ALA A 94 -0.04 9.38 0.56
N GLY A 95 -1.03 8.64 1.07
CA GLY A 95 -1.75 8.95 2.31
C GLY A 95 -0.92 8.70 3.57
N GLY A 96 -0.03 7.70 3.55
CA GLY A 96 0.97 7.45 4.60
C GLY A 96 1.96 8.60 4.76
N ASP A 97 2.36 9.22 3.64
CA ASP A 97 3.23 10.41 3.64
C ASP A 97 2.59 11.63 4.31
N ARG A 98 1.28 11.81 4.17
CA ARG A 98 0.60 13.00 4.70
C ARG A 98 0.77 13.15 6.20
N ARG A 99 0.79 12.06 6.97
CA ARG A 99 1.03 12.11 8.42
C ARG A 99 2.42 12.64 8.75
N LEU A 100 3.42 12.26 7.94
CA LEU A 100 4.80 12.72 8.11
C LEU A 100 4.92 14.21 7.76
N SER A 101 4.10 14.71 6.83
CA SER A 101 4.12 16.10 6.39
C SER A 101 3.30 17.07 7.26
N VAL A 102 2.55 16.63 8.27
CA VAL A 102 1.68 17.52 9.07
C VAL A 102 2.49 18.66 9.70
N PHE A 103 3.62 18.36 10.32
CA PHE A 103 4.44 19.37 11.01
C PHE A 103 5.06 20.37 10.05
N ASP A 104 5.60 19.88 8.93
CA ASP A 104 6.19 20.72 7.89
C ASP A 104 5.16 21.69 7.33
N GLU A 105 3.95 21.19 7.04
CA GLU A 105 2.89 22.00 6.47
C GLU A 105 2.34 23.04 7.45
N ILE A 106 2.27 22.74 8.74
CA ILE A 106 1.89 23.73 9.77
C ILE A 106 2.99 24.81 9.90
N MET A 107 4.26 24.42 9.81
CA MET A 107 5.39 25.34 9.86
C MET A 107 5.40 26.28 8.63
N GLU A 108 5.05 25.78 7.45
CA GLU A 108 4.92 26.59 6.22
C GLU A 108 3.80 27.65 6.31
N LEU A 109 2.72 27.41 7.06
CA LEU A 109 1.62 28.38 7.22
C LEU A 109 2.06 29.67 7.92
N GLY A 110 3.12 29.60 8.72
CA GLY A 110 3.73 30.74 9.41
C GLY A 110 2.86 31.39 10.50
N GLY A 111 3.54 32.00 11.48
CA GLY A 111 2.87 32.68 12.59
C GLY A 111 2.46 31.77 13.76
N PHE A 112 2.99 30.55 13.81
CA PHE A 112 2.93 29.66 14.97
C PHE A 112 4.32 29.54 15.61
N SER A 113 4.38 29.47 16.94
CA SER A 113 5.61 29.11 17.64
C SER A 113 5.91 27.62 17.47
N ASN A 114 7.16 27.20 17.65
CA ASN A 114 7.53 25.78 17.58
C ASN A 114 6.67 24.92 18.53
N GLN A 115 6.35 25.42 19.72
CA GLN A 115 5.49 24.70 20.66
C GLN A 115 4.07 24.53 20.11
N GLN A 116 3.50 25.59 19.51
CA GLN A 116 2.18 25.51 18.87
C GLN A 116 2.17 24.54 17.69
N VAL A 117 3.24 24.49 16.91
CA VAL A 117 3.39 23.52 15.82
C VAL A 117 3.36 22.09 16.39
N MET A 118 4.09 21.85 17.48
CA MET A 118 4.13 20.54 18.15
C MET A 118 2.75 20.16 18.71
N ASP A 119 2.12 21.04 19.49
CA ASP A 119 0.83 20.76 20.15
C ASP A 119 -0.29 20.53 19.12
N ALA A 120 -0.36 21.37 18.08
CA ALA A 120 -1.36 21.23 17.02
C ALA A 120 -1.12 19.98 16.19
N GLY A 121 0.13 19.74 15.79
CA GLY A 121 0.49 18.58 14.98
C GLY A 121 0.23 17.27 15.73
N GLU A 122 0.60 17.19 17.01
CA GLU A 122 0.29 16.03 17.84
C GLU A 122 -1.23 15.84 17.98
N HIS A 123 -2.00 16.91 18.17
CA HIS A 123 -3.44 16.79 18.28
C HIS A 123 -4.11 16.33 16.97
N ILE A 124 -3.65 16.84 15.83
CA ILE A 124 -4.14 16.43 14.50
C ILE A 124 -3.77 14.96 14.23
N LEU A 125 -2.55 14.53 14.56
CA LEU A 125 -2.08 13.17 14.30
C LEU A 125 -2.77 12.09 15.14
N LYS A 126 -3.37 12.46 16.29
CA LYS A 126 -4.16 11.54 17.13
C LYS A 126 -5.40 11.00 16.40
N ASP A 127 -5.93 11.72 15.42
CA ASP A 127 -7.12 11.33 14.67
C ASP A 127 -6.87 11.41 13.15
N LEU A 128 -6.98 10.26 12.49
CA LEU A 128 -6.80 10.17 11.04
C LEU A 128 -7.77 11.09 10.28
N HIS A 129 -8.99 11.26 10.77
CA HIS A 129 -9.96 12.14 10.13
C HIS A 129 -9.54 13.61 10.18
N LYS A 130 -8.83 14.03 11.24
CA LYS A 130 -8.26 15.37 11.35
C LYS A 130 -7.12 15.59 10.36
N VAL A 131 -6.29 14.57 10.14
CA VAL A 131 -5.24 14.60 9.11
C VAL A 131 -5.86 14.79 7.72
N ASP A 132 -6.87 13.97 7.38
CA ASP A 132 -7.54 14.06 6.08
C ASP A 132 -8.24 15.41 5.89
N THR A 133 -8.87 15.93 6.95
CA THR A 133 -9.50 17.25 6.94
C THR A 133 -8.47 18.35 6.72
N PHE A 134 -7.33 18.31 7.43
CA PHE A 134 -6.28 19.31 7.30
C PHE A 134 -5.72 19.39 5.87
N PHE A 135 -5.42 18.25 5.24
CA PHE A 135 -4.93 18.24 3.86
C PHE A 135 -6.01 18.51 2.82
N GLY A 136 -7.27 18.18 3.10
CA GLY A 136 -8.42 18.47 2.24
C GLY A 136 -8.80 19.95 2.19
N LEU A 137 -8.42 20.74 3.20
CA LEU A 137 -8.71 22.17 3.24
C LEU A 137 -7.81 22.99 2.28
N PRO A 138 -8.35 24.03 1.61
CA PRO A 138 -7.55 25.03 0.92
C PRO A 138 -6.55 25.69 1.86
N LYS A 139 -5.34 26.02 1.37
CA LYS A 139 -4.25 26.60 2.19
C LYS A 139 -4.68 27.79 3.05
N LEU A 140 -5.58 28.64 2.53
CA LEU A 140 -6.12 29.81 3.24
C LEU A 140 -6.88 29.44 4.53
N LEU A 141 -7.56 28.30 4.56
CA LEU A 141 -8.38 27.86 5.70
C LEU A 141 -7.63 26.95 6.68
N ARG A 142 -6.45 26.45 6.29
CA ARG A 142 -5.65 25.55 7.13
C ARG A 142 -5.14 26.24 8.40
N LYS A 143 -4.84 27.53 8.32
CA LYS A 143 -4.37 28.31 9.48
C LYS A 143 -5.45 28.40 10.57
N ASP A 144 -6.69 28.70 10.18
CA ASP A 144 -7.83 28.76 11.10
C ASP A 144 -8.14 27.38 11.69
N TYR A 145 -7.98 26.33 10.88
CA TYR A 145 -8.11 24.95 11.35
C TYR A 145 -7.07 24.63 12.43
N VAL A 146 -5.79 24.96 12.22
CA VAL A 146 -4.72 24.76 13.22
C VAL A 146 -5.00 25.53 14.51
N LEU A 147 -5.48 26.78 14.42
CA LEU A 147 -5.89 27.56 15.59
C LEU A 147 -7.03 26.90 16.37
N LYS A 148 -8.04 26.37 15.66
CA LYS A 148 -9.11 25.58 16.27
C LYS A 148 -8.55 24.34 16.98
N GLN A 149 -7.65 23.61 16.34
CA GLN A 149 -7.02 22.44 16.94
C GLN A 149 -6.20 22.80 18.18
N LEU A 150 -5.47 23.91 18.19
CA LEU A 150 -4.75 24.39 19.37
C LEU A 150 -5.68 24.68 20.55
N SER A 151 -6.84 25.30 20.29
CA SER A 151 -7.84 25.57 21.33
C SER A 151 -8.48 24.31 21.90
N GLU A 152 -8.67 23.28 21.07
CA GLU A 152 -9.17 21.97 21.48
C GLU A 152 -8.11 21.16 22.26
N ALA A 153 -6.83 21.30 21.88
CA ALA A 153 -5.71 20.63 22.54
C ALA A 153 -5.46 21.17 23.96
N ASN A 154 -5.70 22.46 24.18
CA ASN A 154 -5.52 23.13 25.47
C ASN A 154 -6.87 23.65 26.01
N PRO A 155 -7.69 22.77 26.63
CA PRO A 155 -9.01 23.14 27.13
C PRO A 155 -8.97 24.13 28.32
N TYR A 156 -7.82 24.32 28.96
CA TYR A 156 -7.66 25.31 30.02
C TYR A 156 -7.21 26.66 29.46
N ARG A 157 -8.18 27.56 29.31
CA ARG A 157 -7.93 29.00 29.27
C ARG A 157 -8.40 29.57 30.60
N PRO A 158 -7.50 29.93 31.54
CA PRO A 158 -7.92 30.61 32.76
C PRO A 158 -8.54 31.95 32.36
N SER A 159 -9.87 32.06 32.44
CA SER A 159 -10.51 33.36 32.57
C SER A 159 -10.21 33.82 33.99
N PHE A 160 -9.11 34.53 34.17
CA PHE A 160 -8.88 35.25 35.41
C PHE A 160 -9.88 36.41 35.43
N ASP A 161 -11.03 36.18 36.07
CA ASP A 161 -12.00 37.24 36.31
C ASP A 161 -11.52 38.05 37.51
N PHE A 162 -10.90 39.20 37.24
CA PHE A 162 -10.46 40.13 38.29
C PHE A 162 -11.63 40.79 39.03
N ASN A 163 -12.89 40.52 38.64
CA ASN A 163 -14.05 41.07 39.33
C ASN A 163 -14.38 40.39 40.66
N ASP A 164 -13.79 39.22 40.97
CA ASP A 164 -14.02 38.49 42.23
C ASP A 164 -13.05 38.87 43.37
N LEU A 165 -12.07 39.75 43.12
CA LEU A 165 -11.10 40.20 44.13
C LEU A 165 -11.46 41.54 44.80
N GLY A 166 -12.70 42.02 44.61
CA GLY A 166 -13.13 43.36 45.03
C GLY A 166 -14.46 43.42 45.79
N ARG A 167 -14.89 42.32 46.45
CA ARG A 167 -15.95 42.41 47.46
C ARG A 167 -15.39 42.01 48.82
N ASP A 168 -15.23 43.05 49.63
CA ASP A 168 -14.84 43.12 51.05
C ASP A 168 -15.27 41.95 51.93
#